data_AF-A0A9D6MN11-F1
#
_entry.id   AF-A0A9D6MN11-F1
#
_cell.length_a   1.000
_cell.length_b   1.000
_cell.length_c   1.000
_cell.angle_alpha   90.00
_cell.angle_beta   90.00
_cell.angle_gamma   90.00
#
_symmetry.space_group_name_H-M   'P 1'
#
loop_
_entity.id
_entity.type
_entity.pdbx_description
1 polymer ?
#
loop_
_entity_poly.entity_id
_entity_poly.type
_entity_poly.pdbx_seq_one_letter_code
_entity_poly.pdbx_strand_id
1 'polypeptide(L)'
;MLLIASAQHVNAEPGRCRAAIIKAAAKHAQNTLQALRECEDKVVAGTLPQGTDCTAGAVTSARMSRVSSAFYRAIEGACGGGNHSCAVFDVGDDADDSPAAIGFPSVCPGFEGQACTNAIDHCDDVALCVACITAEATAQGIDLYYGQLVPTDRGTQPSLKCQRAIGKEAVKFAAAKSKALARCWASVNRGNATAPCPVPGDGIAFAAIRKRRQRRPRHQRHRVRDDL
;
A
#
# COMPACT_ATOMS: atom_id res chain seq x y z
N MET A 1 36.89 -42.17 4.89
CA MET A 1 35.52 -41.68 4.60
C MET A 1 35.38 -40.32 5.26
N LEU A 2 35.52 -39.25 4.47
CA LEU A 2 35.27 -37.88 4.92
C LEU A 2 33.74 -37.69 4.97
N LEU A 3 33.19 -37.42 6.15
CA LEU A 3 31.80 -37.03 6.31
C LEU A 3 31.67 -35.56 5.85
N ILE A 4 31.09 -35.35 4.68
CA ILE A 4 30.72 -34.01 4.22
C ILE A 4 29.48 -33.61 5.03
N ALA A 5 29.66 -32.66 5.95
CA ALA A 5 28.55 -32.00 6.63
C ALA A 5 27.82 -31.12 5.61
N SER A 6 26.58 -31.45 5.28
CA SER A 6 25.71 -30.57 4.51
C SER A 6 25.36 -29.35 5.36
N ALA A 7 25.93 -28.19 5.04
CA ALA A 7 25.45 -26.92 5.57
C ALA A 7 23.99 -26.73 5.12
N GLN A 8 23.09 -26.48 6.07
CA GLN A 8 21.71 -26.13 5.77
C GLN A 8 21.71 -24.67 5.28
N HIS A 9 21.55 -24.47 3.98
CA HIS A 9 21.44 -23.13 3.38
C HIS A 9 20.26 -22.36 3.99
N VAL A 10 20.50 -21.13 4.46
CA VAL A 10 19.47 -20.23 4.98
C VAL A 10 19.12 -19.20 3.90
N ASN A 11 18.54 -19.69 2.80
CA ASN A 11 17.93 -18.80 1.80
C ASN A 11 16.88 -17.92 2.49
N ALA A 12 16.61 -16.72 1.93
CA ALA A 12 15.34 -16.07 2.23
C ALA A 12 14.19 -17.07 1.96
N GLU A 13 13.24 -17.17 2.89
CA GLU A 13 12.10 -18.08 2.71
C GLU A 13 11.10 -17.36 1.78
N PRO A 14 10.82 -17.84 0.55
CA PRO A 14 9.97 -17.11 -0.41
C PRO A 14 8.60 -16.74 0.17
N GLY A 15 8.06 -17.60 1.03
CA GLY A 15 6.83 -17.34 1.79
C GLY A 15 6.95 -16.16 2.76
N ARG A 16 8.08 -16.02 3.46
CA ARG A 16 8.37 -14.90 4.36
C ARG A 16 8.55 -13.59 3.59
N CYS A 17 9.32 -13.60 2.49
CA CYS A 17 9.50 -12.41 1.66
C CYS A 17 8.17 -11.92 1.08
N ARG A 18 7.37 -12.81 0.46
CA ARG A 18 6.01 -12.48 -0.04
C ARG A 18 5.12 -11.91 1.06
N ALA A 19 5.14 -12.50 2.26
CA ALA A 19 4.35 -12.01 3.39
C ALA A 19 4.77 -10.60 3.83
N ALA A 20 6.07 -10.30 3.80
CA ALA A 20 6.60 -8.97 4.07
C ALA A 20 6.15 -7.96 3.02
N ILE A 21 6.27 -8.28 1.73
CA ILE A 21 5.79 -7.44 0.62
C ILE A 21 4.30 -7.11 0.79
N ILE A 22 3.45 -8.12 0.99
CA ILE A 22 2.00 -7.93 1.17
C ILE A 22 1.68 -6.97 2.32
N LYS A 23 2.35 -7.16 3.46
CA LYS A 23 2.11 -6.34 4.67
C LYS A 23 2.68 -4.94 4.53
N ALA A 24 3.90 -4.82 3.99
CA ALA A 24 4.61 -3.56 3.82
C ALA A 24 3.91 -2.69 2.77
N ALA A 25 3.49 -3.25 1.64
CA ALA A 25 2.76 -2.53 0.59
C ALA A 25 1.43 -1.97 1.12
N ALA A 26 0.68 -2.75 1.91
CA ALA A 26 -0.55 -2.27 2.52
C ALA A 26 -0.32 -1.11 3.50
N LYS A 27 0.78 -1.14 4.27
CA LYS A 27 1.17 -0.03 5.15
C LYS A 27 1.66 1.19 4.37
N HIS A 28 2.45 0.97 3.32
CA HIS A 28 2.92 2.02 2.42
C HIS A 28 1.72 2.78 1.85
N ALA A 29 0.77 2.07 1.24
CA ALA A 29 -0.45 2.65 0.70
C ALA A 29 -1.25 3.44 1.75
N GLN A 30 -1.46 2.86 2.94
CA GLN A 30 -2.19 3.52 4.03
C GLN A 30 -1.53 4.82 4.46
N ASN A 31 -0.21 4.81 4.63
CA ASN A 31 0.53 5.96 5.10
C ASN A 31 0.67 7.04 4.02
N THR A 32 0.82 6.66 2.74
CA THR A 32 0.85 7.60 1.62
C THR A 32 -0.50 8.30 1.45
N LEU A 33 -1.60 7.54 1.41
CA LEU A 33 -2.95 8.12 1.40
C LEU A 33 -3.18 9.08 2.57
N GLN A 34 -2.73 8.70 3.77
CA GLN A 34 -2.90 9.52 4.96
C GLN A 34 -2.07 10.81 4.91
N ALA A 35 -0.86 10.76 4.35
CA ALA A 35 0.01 11.93 4.16
C ALA A 35 -0.60 12.92 3.16
N LEU A 36 -0.98 12.43 1.99
CA LEU A 36 -1.60 13.22 0.93
C LEU A 36 -2.93 13.86 1.41
N ARG A 37 -3.81 13.07 2.04
CA ARG A 37 -5.06 13.57 2.64
C ARG A 37 -4.85 14.71 3.63
N GLU A 38 -3.82 14.64 4.46
CA GLU A 38 -3.54 15.72 5.42
C GLU A 38 -3.07 17.00 4.74
N CYS A 39 -2.40 16.90 3.60
CA CYS A 39 -2.07 18.04 2.77
C CYS A 39 -3.34 18.63 2.15
N GLU A 40 -4.16 17.80 1.51
CA GLU A 40 -5.42 18.24 0.88
C GLU A 40 -6.39 18.88 1.89
N ASP A 41 -6.50 18.31 3.09
CA ASP A 41 -7.30 18.89 4.16
C ASP A 41 -6.84 20.32 4.53
N LYS A 42 -5.53 20.61 4.43
CA LYS A 42 -4.98 21.95 4.68
C LYS A 42 -5.22 22.90 3.51
N VAL A 43 -5.19 22.41 2.27
CA VAL A 43 -5.57 23.19 1.08
C VAL A 43 -7.05 23.58 1.18
N VAL A 44 -7.93 22.62 1.43
CA VAL A 44 -9.37 22.86 1.62
C VAL A 44 -9.63 23.80 2.80
N ALA A 45 -8.89 23.67 3.90
CA ALA A 45 -9.00 24.56 5.05
C ALA A 45 -8.42 25.98 4.82
N GLY A 46 -7.81 26.25 3.67
CA GLY A 46 -7.14 27.53 3.37
C GLY A 46 -5.88 27.76 4.19
N THR A 47 -5.34 26.72 4.83
CA THR A 47 -4.05 26.76 5.56
C THR A 47 -2.86 26.65 4.60
N LEU A 48 -3.08 26.03 3.43
CA LEU A 48 -2.14 26.02 2.31
C LEU A 48 -2.76 26.76 1.10
N PRO A 49 -1.95 27.33 0.20
CA PRO A 49 -2.43 27.94 -1.03
C PRO A 49 -3.31 27.00 -1.87
N GLN A 50 -4.30 27.55 -2.57
CA GLN A 50 -5.03 26.79 -3.58
C GLN A 50 -4.07 26.38 -4.70
N GLY A 51 -4.28 25.17 -5.25
CA GLY A 51 -3.38 24.59 -6.26
C GLY A 51 -2.04 24.11 -5.70
N THR A 52 -1.88 24.01 -4.37
CA THR A 52 -0.71 23.36 -3.79
C THR A 52 -0.64 21.92 -4.28
N ASP A 53 0.46 21.57 -4.94
CA ASP A 53 0.75 20.19 -5.29
C ASP A 53 1.12 19.41 -4.02
N CYS A 54 0.20 18.56 -3.57
CA CYS A 54 0.37 17.74 -2.39
C CYS A 54 1.36 16.58 -2.58
N THR A 55 1.81 16.30 -3.80
CA THR A 55 2.85 15.31 -4.08
C THR A 55 4.26 15.92 -3.97
N ALA A 56 4.42 17.21 -4.28
CA ALA A 56 5.71 17.90 -4.29
C ALA A 56 6.02 18.73 -3.03
N GLY A 57 5.02 19.06 -2.21
CA GLY A 57 5.22 19.88 -1.00
C GLY A 57 6.21 19.28 0.00
N ALA A 58 7.17 20.08 0.49
CA ALA A 58 8.31 19.62 1.31
C ALA A 58 7.93 18.74 2.52
N VAL A 59 6.85 19.07 3.22
CA VAL A 59 6.38 18.29 4.39
C VAL A 59 5.81 16.93 3.96
N THR A 60 5.03 16.91 2.88
CA THR A 60 4.43 15.68 2.36
C THR A 60 5.50 14.78 1.74
N SER A 61 6.42 15.34 0.95
CA SER A 61 7.53 14.60 0.34
C SER A 61 8.49 14.02 1.39
N ALA A 62 8.80 14.75 2.46
CA ALA A 62 9.59 14.23 3.58
C ALA A 62 8.87 13.06 4.29
N ARG A 63 7.54 13.13 4.43
CA ARG A 63 6.75 12.02 5.00
C ARG A 63 6.71 10.82 4.05
N MET A 64 6.50 11.04 2.76
CA MET A 64 6.52 9.99 1.75
C MET A 64 7.89 9.30 1.71
N SER A 65 8.98 10.05 1.76
CA SER A 65 10.34 9.50 1.86
C SER A 65 10.49 8.56 3.06
N ARG A 66 10.01 8.95 4.24
CA ARG A 66 10.04 8.08 5.44
C ARG A 66 9.19 6.83 5.28
N VAL A 67 8.04 6.95 4.64
CA VAL A 67 7.13 5.82 4.35
C VAL A 67 7.80 4.84 3.39
N SER A 68 8.45 5.35 2.33
CA SER A 68 9.22 4.53 1.39
C SER A 68 10.43 3.88 2.05
N SER A 69 11.24 4.61 2.83
CA SER A 69 12.37 4.01 3.56
C SER A 69 11.93 2.92 4.54
N ALA A 70 10.78 3.08 5.20
CA ALA A 70 10.24 2.03 6.07
C ALA A 70 9.73 0.81 5.29
N PHE A 71 9.30 1.01 4.04
CA PHE A 71 8.94 -0.07 3.13
C PHE A 71 10.19 -0.82 2.66
N TYR A 72 11.22 -0.13 2.15
CA TYR A 72 12.49 -0.76 1.72
C TYR A 72 13.12 -1.61 2.83
N ARG A 73 13.28 -1.06 4.04
CA ARG A 73 13.81 -1.82 5.19
C ARG A 73 13.01 -3.08 5.54
N ALA A 74 11.70 -3.06 5.29
CA ALA A 74 10.87 -4.23 5.54
C ALA A 74 11.06 -5.32 4.47
N ILE A 75 11.43 -4.93 3.25
CA ILE A 75 11.76 -5.85 2.16
C ILE A 75 13.17 -6.40 2.36
N GLU A 76 14.17 -5.54 2.56
CA GLU A 76 15.56 -5.93 2.87
C GLU A 76 15.61 -6.98 3.99
N GLY A 77 14.97 -6.71 5.14
CA GLY A 77 14.98 -7.62 6.30
C GLY A 77 14.20 -8.95 6.12
N ALA A 78 13.47 -9.12 5.02
CA ALA A 78 12.66 -10.33 4.78
C ALA A 78 12.99 -11.06 3.47
N CYS A 79 13.60 -10.37 2.51
CA CYS A 79 13.91 -10.86 1.18
C CYS A 79 15.42 -10.88 0.90
N GLY A 80 16.19 -10.06 1.63
CA GLY A 80 17.65 -9.91 1.49
C GLY A 80 18.45 -11.01 2.20
N GLY A 81 18.00 -12.27 2.09
CA GLY A 81 18.74 -13.41 2.61
C GLY A 81 19.18 -13.34 4.08
N GLY A 82 20.36 -13.91 4.36
CA GLY A 82 20.94 -13.98 5.71
C GLY A 82 21.57 -12.67 6.20
N ASN A 83 21.98 -11.80 5.28
CA ASN A 83 22.60 -10.51 5.58
C ASN A 83 21.59 -9.35 5.70
N HIS A 84 20.31 -9.61 5.40
CA HIS A 84 19.23 -8.62 5.38
C HIS A 84 19.47 -7.46 4.41
N SER A 85 20.08 -7.72 3.25
CA SER A 85 20.42 -6.73 2.23
C SER A 85 20.05 -7.27 0.85
N CYS A 86 19.33 -6.47 0.07
CA CYS A 86 18.96 -6.82 -1.30
C CYS A 86 20.08 -6.47 -2.28
N ALA A 87 21.14 -7.28 -2.32
CA ALA A 87 22.34 -6.97 -3.12
C ALA A 87 22.40 -7.77 -4.43
N VAL A 88 22.78 -7.10 -5.52
CA VAL A 88 22.88 -7.65 -6.90
C VAL A 88 23.73 -8.93 -7.01
N PHE A 89 24.62 -9.18 -6.04
CA PHE A 89 25.59 -10.28 -6.08
C PHE A 89 25.56 -11.14 -4.82
N ASP A 90 24.42 -11.19 -4.11
CA ASP A 90 24.30 -12.11 -2.98
C ASP A 90 24.21 -13.55 -3.47
N VAL A 91 25.20 -14.36 -3.12
CA VAL A 91 25.38 -15.75 -3.58
C VAL A 91 25.77 -16.65 -2.43
N GLY A 92 25.39 -17.91 -2.49
CA GLY A 92 25.70 -18.90 -1.45
C GLY A 92 24.62 -19.00 -0.39
N ASP A 93 25.00 -19.30 0.85
CA ASP A 93 24.09 -19.70 1.93
C ASP A 93 23.17 -18.58 2.41
N ASP A 94 23.56 -17.34 2.15
CA ASP A 94 22.85 -16.12 2.52
C ASP A 94 22.13 -15.47 1.34
N ALA A 95 22.04 -16.13 0.18
CA ALA A 95 21.53 -15.54 -1.06
C ALA A 95 20.07 -15.05 -0.97
N ASP A 96 19.79 -13.98 -1.72
CA ASP A 96 18.48 -13.38 -1.87
C ASP A 96 17.46 -14.30 -2.55
N ASP A 97 16.19 -14.08 -2.21
CA ASP A 97 15.08 -14.64 -2.99
C ASP A 97 15.06 -14.01 -4.39
N SER A 98 15.25 -14.82 -5.45
CA SER A 98 15.07 -14.31 -6.82
C SER A 98 13.65 -13.77 -7.02
N PRO A 99 13.46 -12.67 -7.77
CA PRO A 99 12.12 -12.14 -8.06
C PRO A 99 11.15 -13.18 -8.63
N ALA A 100 11.63 -14.07 -9.51
CA ALA A 100 10.84 -15.15 -10.06
C ALA A 100 10.39 -16.15 -8.98
N ALA A 101 11.27 -16.51 -8.04
CA ALA A 101 10.93 -17.41 -6.94
C ALA A 101 9.84 -16.84 -6.02
N ILE A 102 9.76 -15.52 -5.86
CA ILE A 102 8.68 -14.86 -5.08
C ILE A 102 7.45 -14.50 -5.92
N GLY A 103 7.47 -14.75 -7.23
CA GLY A 103 6.32 -14.60 -8.14
C GLY A 103 6.24 -13.24 -8.84
N PHE A 104 7.35 -12.50 -8.93
CA PHE A 104 7.44 -11.26 -9.69
C PHE A 104 7.94 -11.51 -11.12
N PRO A 105 7.44 -10.75 -12.11
CA PRO A 105 8.00 -10.72 -13.47
C PRO A 105 9.38 -10.04 -13.49
N SER A 106 10.10 -10.15 -14.60
CA SER A 106 11.41 -9.48 -14.81
C SER A 106 11.30 -7.98 -15.12
N VAL A 107 10.09 -7.47 -15.33
CA VAL A 107 9.83 -6.05 -15.57
C VAL A 107 8.62 -5.64 -14.75
N CYS A 108 8.72 -4.51 -14.07
CA CYS A 108 7.60 -3.97 -13.30
C CYS A 108 6.39 -3.77 -14.22
N PRO A 109 5.18 -4.25 -13.85
CA PRO A 109 4.00 -4.22 -14.72
C PRO A 109 3.55 -2.83 -15.18
N GLY A 110 4.09 -1.77 -14.57
CA GLY A 110 3.67 -0.41 -14.80
C GLY A 110 2.41 -0.03 -14.02
N PHE A 111 2.28 1.26 -13.75
CA PHE A 111 1.03 1.90 -13.40
C PHE A 111 0.44 2.54 -14.67
N GLU A 112 -0.74 2.07 -15.07
CA GLU A 112 -1.50 2.55 -16.25
C GLU A 112 -0.70 2.57 -17.56
N GLY A 113 0.32 1.73 -17.67
CA GLY A 113 1.13 1.54 -18.87
C GLY A 113 2.14 2.65 -19.16
N GLN A 114 2.37 3.58 -18.23
CA GLN A 114 3.26 4.74 -18.47
C GLN A 114 4.33 4.94 -17.38
N ALA A 115 3.99 4.69 -16.11
CA ALA A 115 4.91 4.86 -14.97
C ALA A 115 5.32 3.51 -14.36
N CYS A 116 6.40 3.47 -13.58
CA CYS A 116 6.83 2.28 -12.82
C CYS A 116 7.17 1.06 -13.71
N THR A 117 8.05 1.22 -14.69
CA THR A 117 8.42 0.18 -15.68
C THR A 117 9.87 -0.30 -15.54
N ASN A 118 10.46 -0.17 -14.34
CA ASN A 118 11.83 -0.60 -14.08
C ASN A 118 12.02 -2.11 -14.29
N ALA A 119 13.24 -2.51 -14.66
CA ALA A 119 13.66 -3.90 -14.62
C ALA A 119 13.59 -4.45 -13.19
N ILE A 120 13.41 -5.77 -13.06
CA ILE A 120 13.35 -6.47 -11.79
C ILE A 120 14.34 -7.64 -11.83
N ASP A 121 15.54 -7.39 -11.30
CA ASP A 121 16.64 -8.36 -11.25
C ASP A 121 16.84 -8.89 -9.82
N HIS A 122 16.62 -8.06 -8.79
CA HIS A 122 16.78 -8.42 -7.38
C HIS A 122 15.67 -7.86 -6.48
N CYS A 123 15.70 -8.15 -5.17
CA CYS A 123 14.59 -7.80 -4.27
C CYS A 123 14.41 -6.29 -4.02
N ASP A 124 15.44 -5.46 -4.25
CA ASP A 124 15.29 -4.00 -4.22
C ASP A 124 14.50 -3.47 -5.42
N ASP A 125 14.62 -4.11 -6.59
CA ASP A 125 13.82 -3.72 -7.75
C ASP A 125 12.33 -4.04 -7.55
N VAL A 126 12.06 -5.16 -6.85
CA VAL A 126 10.71 -5.50 -6.41
C VAL A 126 10.18 -4.43 -5.46
N ALA A 127 11.02 -3.98 -4.51
CA ALA A 127 10.65 -2.90 -3.62
C ALA A 127 10.38 -1.59 -4.39
N LEU A 128 11.28 -1.21 -5.31
CA LEU A 128 11.14 -0.03 -6.15
C LEU A 128 9.85 -0.06 -6.96
N CYS A 129 9.59 -1.18 -7.63
CA CYS A 129 8.39 -1.41 -8.42
C CYS A 129 7.11 -1.22 -7.57
N VAL A 130 7.03 -1.90 -6.43
CA VAL A 130 5.84 -1.87 -5.57
C VAL A 130 5.65 -0.50 -4.91
N ALA A 131 6.74 0.15 -4.48
CA ALA A 131 6.69 1.49 -3.91
C ALA A 131 6.20 2.52 -4.93
N CYS A 132 6.72 2.46 -6.16
CA CYS A 132 6.31 3.32 -7.26
C CYS A 132 4.83 3.13 -7.58
N ILE A 133 4.39 1.90 -7.89
CA ILE A 133 2.98 1.61 -8.23
C ILE A 133 2.05 2.07 -7.09
N THR A 134 2.45 1.84 -5.85
CA THR A 134 1.66 2.27 -4.69
C THR A 134 1.61 3.79 -4.57
N ALA A 135 2.71 4.50 -4.79
CA ALA A 135 2.74 5.95 -4.75
C ALA A 135 1.82 6.54 -5.83
N GLU A 136 1.95 6.11 -7.08
CA GLU A 136 1.12 6.56 -8.21
C GLU A 136 -0.37 6.27 -7.97
N ALA A 137 -0.72 5.03 -7.61
CA ALA A 137 -2.10 4.64 -7.37
C ALA A 137 -2.74 5.41 -6.20
N THR A 138 -1.96 5.78 -5.18
CA THR A 138 -2.47 6.53 -4.03
C THR A 138 -2.53 8.03 -4.29
N ALA A 139 -1.60 8.57 -5.08
CA ALA A 139 -1.65 9.95 -5.58
C ALA A 139 -2.89 10.16 -6.44
N GLN A 140 -3.09 9.34 -7.47
CA GLN A 140 -4.28 9.38 -8.32
C GLN A 140 -5.56 9.18 -7.50
N GLY A 141 -5.56 8.23 -6.55
CA GLY A 141 -6.72 8.00 -5.69
C GLY A 141 -7.10 9.22 -4.86
N ILE A 142 -6.12 9.90 -4.24
CA ILE A 142 -6.38 11.12 -3.47
C ILE A 142 -6.81 12.26 -4.38
N ASP A 143 -6.15 12.44 -5.52
CA ASP A 143 -6.54 13.46 -6.49
C ASP A 143 -7.98 13.24 -6.96
N LEU A 144 -8.43 12.02 -7.25
CA LEU A 144 -9.84 11.76 -7.57
C LEU A 144 -10.79 12.03 -6.40
N TYR A 145 -10.34 11.92 -5.15
CA TYR A 145 -11.16 12.22 -3.97
C TYR A 145 -11.27 13.72 -3.67
N TYR A 146 -10.30 14.53 -4.12
CA TYR A 146 -10.18 15.96 -3.78
C TYR A 146 -10.19 16.92 -4.99
N GLY A 147 -9.88 16.47 -6.20
CA GLY A 147 -9.50 17.27 -7.38
C GLY A 147 -10.62 18.09 -8.02
N GLN A 148 -11.89 17.84 -7.65
CA GLN A 148 -13.01 18.71 -8.02
C GLN A 148 -13.53 19.58 -6.87
N LEU A 149 -12.87 19.54 -5.71
CA LEU A 149 -13.24 20.33 -4.55
C LEU A 149 -12.62 21.73 -4.64
N VAL A 150 -13.09 22.53 -5.60
CA VAL A 150 -12.77 23.96 -5.65
C VAL A 150 -13.74 24.68 -4.71
N PRO A 151 -13.31 25.25 -3.59
CA PRO A 151 -14.19 26.07 -2.77
C PRO A 151 -14.45 27.38 -3.52
N THR A 152 -15.52 27.43 -4.31
CA THR A 152 -15.97 28.68 -4.97
C THR A 152 -16.47 29.69 -3.93
N ASP A 153 -16.98 29.20 -2.81
CA ASP A 153 -17.49 30.01 -1.71
C ASP A 153 -16.59 29.82 -0.48
N ARG A 154 -15.50 30.60 -0.41
CA ARG A 154 -14.69 30.71 0.81
C ARG A 154 -15.55 31.32 1.93
N GLY A 155 -16.34 30.51 2.64
CA GLY A 155 -17.18 31.01 3.73
C GLY A 155 -18.29 30.09 4.25
N THR A 156 -18.79 29.14 3.47
CA THR A 156 -19.81 28.20 4.00
C THR A 156 -19.13 27.06 4.76
N GLN A 157 -18.95 27.19 6.08
CA GLN A 157 -18.40 26.12 6.93
C GLN A 157 -18.95 24.70 6.66
N PRO A 158 -20.23 24.51 6.27
CA PRO A 158 -20.75 23.17 5.96
C PRO A 158 -20.09 22.48 4.75
N SER A 159 -19.79 23.21 3.68
CA SER A 159 -19.21 22.62 2.45
C SER A 159 -17.78 22.13 2.70
N LEU A 160 -16.96 22.94 3.38
CA LEU A 160 -15.60 22.58 3.80
C LEU A 160 -15.57 21.37 4.75
N LYS A 161 -16.51 21.31 5.71
CA LYS A 161 -16.64 20.15 6.62
C LYS A 161 -17.04 18.89 5.87
N CYS A 162 -17.92 19.00 4.87
CA CYS A 162 -18.34 17.89 4.02
C CYS A 162 -17.17 17.34 3.21
N GLN A 163 -16.45 18.21 2.50
CA GLN A 163 -15.29 17.87 1.68
C GLN A 163 -14.22 17.11 2.45
N ARG A 164 -13.82 17.64 3.61
CA ARG A 164 -12.85 16.97 4.50
C ARG A 164 -13.37 15.65 5.06
N ALA A 165 -14.68 15.55 5.32
CA ALA A 165 -15.29 14.30 5.74
C ALA A 165 -15.27 13.24 4.63
N ILE A 166 -15.52 13.62 3.38
CA ILE A 166 -15.42 12.74 2.21
C ILE A 166 -14.01 12.18 2.11
N GLY A 167 -12.98 13.04 2.06
CA GLY A 167 -11.59 12.59 1.97
C GLY A 167 -11.17 11.70 3.15
N LYS A 168 -11.60 12.04 4.38
CA LYS A 168 -11.38 11.22 5.59
C LYS A 168 -12.00 9.83 5.50
N GLU A 169 -13.26 9.73 5.08
CA GLU A 169 -13.93 8.44 4.96
C GLU A 169 -13.43 7.63 3.75
N ALA A 170 -13.04 8.29 2.64
CA ALA A 170 -12.41 7.67 1.49
C ALA A 170 -11.07 6.99 1.88
N VAL A 171 -10.19 7.70 2.58
CA VAL A 171 -8.93 7.12 3.08
C VAL A 171 -9.16 6.00 4.09
N LYS A 172 -10.15 6.12 4.99
CA LYS A 172 -10.52 5.02 5.90
C LYS A 172 -11.03 3.79 5.15
N PHE A 173 -11.82 4.00 4.10
CA PHE A 173 -12.31 2.93 3.24
C PHE A 173 -11.15 2.26 2.51
N ALA A 174 -10.26 3.03 1.89
CA ALA A 174 -9.07 2.53 1.21
C ALA A 174 -8.15 1.76 2.18
N ALA A 175 -7.88 2.29 3.38
CA ALA A 175 -7.10 1.59 4.40
C ALA A 175 -7.72 0.25 4.81
N ALA A 176 -9.05 0.22 4.98
CA ALA A 176 -9.77 -1.01 5.27
C ALA A 176 -9.73 -2.01 4.11
N LYS A 177 -9.83 -1.54 2.86
CA LYS A 177 -9.67 -2.34 1.64
C LYS A 177 -8.27 -2.93 1.55
N SER A 178 -7.22 -2.13 1.72
CA SER A 178 -5.82 -2.60 1.71
C SER A 178 -5.57 -3.64 2.79
N LYS A 179 -6.13 -3.46 4.00
CA LYS A 179 -6.02 -4.46 5.08
C LYS A 179 -6.75 -5.76 4.75
N ALA A 180 -7.92 -5.68 4.11
CA ALA A 180 -8.69 -6.85 3.69
C ALA A 180 -7.94 -7.64 2.60
N LEU A 181 -7.41 -6.94 1.60
CA LEU A 181 -6.59 -7.53 0.53
C LEU A 181 -5.31 -8.15 1.08
N ALA A 182 -4.60 -7.46 1.98
CA ALA A 182 -3.40 -8.00 2.60
C ALA A 182 -3.67 -9.30 3.39
N ARG A 183 -4.82 -9.38 4.07
CA ARG A 183 -5.23 -10.62 4.76
C ARG A 183 -5.55 -11.75 3.79
N CYS A 184 -6.22 -11.43 2.68
CA CYS A 184 -6.55 -12.40 1.64
C CYS A 184 -5.27 -12.95 0.98
N TRP A 185 -4.38 -12.06 0.51
CA TRP A 185 -3.10 -12.46 -0.07
C TRP A 185 -2.19 -13.19 0.93
N ALA A 186 -2.21 -12.83 2.21
CA ALA A 186 -1.50 -13.61 3.24
C ALA A 186 -2.10 -15.03 3.43
N SER A 187 -3.39 -15.22 3.17
CA SER A 187 -4.02 -16.55 3.15
C SER A 187 -3.59 -17.34 1.93
N VAL A 188 -3.55 -16.71 0.76
CA VAL A 188 -3.05 -17.31 -0.48
C VAL A 188 -1.59 -17.73 -0.33
N ASN A 189 -0.75 -16.85 0.20
CA ASN A 189 0.67 -17.13 0.44
C ASN A 189 0.92 -18.31 1.38
N ARG A 190 0.00 -18.58 2.32
CA ARG A 190 0.08 -19.74 3.22
C ARG A 190 -0.53 -21.03 2.63
N GLY A 191 -1.02 -20.99 1.39
CA GLY A 191 -1.74 -22.12 0.78
C GLY A 191 -3.15 -22.35 1.34
N ASN A 192 -3.67 -21.45 2.18
CA ASN A 192 -5.00 -21.56 2.78
C ASN A 192 -6.12 -21.04 1.84
N ALA A 193 -5.75 -20.46 0.71
CA ALA A 193 -6.67 -19.99 -0.33
C ALA A 193 -5.98 -20.06 -1.70
N THR A 194 -6.75 -20.35 -2.76
CA THR A 194 -6.23 -20.44 -4.14
C THR A 194 -6.87 -19.43 -5.09
N ALA A 195 -8.03 -18.87 -4.71
CA ALA A 195 -8.70 -17.86 -5.51
C ALA A 195 -7.92 -16.53 -5.49
N PRO A 196 -7.89 -15.79 -6.62
CA PRO A 196 -7.28 -14.46 -6.65
C PRO A 196 -8.05 -13.48 -5.75
N CYS A 197 -7.34 -12.50 -5.17
CA CYS A 197 -7.95 -11.51 -4.28
C CYS A 197 -8.13 -10.16 -4.98
N PRO A 198 -9.32 -9.51 -4.95
CA PRO A 198 -10.59 -9.96 -4.36
C PRO A 198 -11.53 -10.58 -5.41
N VAL A 199 -12.17 -11.71 -5.09
CA VAL A 199 -13.27 -12.27 -5.89
C VAL A 199 -14.43 -12.73 -5.02
N PRO A 200 -15.68 -12.75 -5.53
CA PRO A 200 -16.77 -13.40 -4.83
C PRO A 200 -16.38 -14.84 -4.44
N GLY A 201 -16.48 -15.16 -3.14
CA GLY A 201 -16.08 -16.47 -2.63
C GLY A 201 -14.65 -16.55 -2.08
N ASP A 202 -13.83 -15.48 -2.14
CA ASP A 202 -12.48 -15.46 -1.54
C ASP A 202 -12.45 -15.62 0.00
N GLY A 203 -13.62 -15.63 0.65
CA GLY A 203 -13.80 -15.84 2.09
C GLY A 203 -13.27 -14.71 2.99
N ILE A 204 -12.53 -13.73 2.45
CA ILE A 204 -11.77 -12.75 3.24
C ILE A 204 -11.97 -11.33 2.70
N ALA A 205 -11.43 -11.02 1.51
CA ALA A 205 -11.37 -9.66 1.02
C ALA A 205 -12.72 -9.18 0.51
N PHE A 206 -13.39 -9.93 -0.35
CA PHE A 206 -14.64 -9.53 -0.97
C PHE A 206 -15.73 -9.22 0.06
N ALA A 207 -15.95 -10.12 1.03
CA ALA A 207 -16.94 -9.92 2.08
C ALA A 207 -16.61 -8.72 2.98
N ALA A 208 -15.34 -8.56 3.36
CA ALA A 208 -14.89 -7.44 4.19
C ALA A 208 -15.04 -6.09 3.46
N ILE A 209 -14.69 -6.03 2.18
CA ILE A 209 -14.82 -4.83 1.34
C ILE A 209 -16.30 -4.49 1.15
N ARG A 210 -17.16 -5.48 0.84
CA ARG A 210 -18.61 -5.28 0.71
C ARG A 210 -19.23 -4.71 2.00
N LYS A 211 -18.89 -5.30 3.16
CA LYS A 211 -19.33 -4.81 4.47
C LYS A 211 -18.86 -3.37 4.74
N ARG A 212 -17.67 -3.00 4.25
CA ARG A 212 -17.14 -1.64 4.39
C ARG A 212 -17.84 -0.63 3.49
N ARG A 213 -18.20 -1.01 2.25
CA ARG A 213 -19.00 -0.16 1.33
C ARG A 213 -20.37 0.18 1.92
N GLN A 214 -21.00 -0.79 2.58
CA GLN A 214 -22.33 -0.62 3.18
C GLN A 214 -22.31 0.08 4.55
N ARG A 215 -21.13 0.50 5.03
CA ARG A 215 -21.00 1.01 6.39
C ARG A 215 -21.56 2.43 6.48
N ARG A 216 -22.80 2.57 6.97
CA ARG A 216 -23.36 3.90 7.32
C ARG A 216 -22.51 4.60 8.39
N PRO A 217 -22.33 5.94 8.30
CA PRO A 217 -21.64 6.73 9.31
C PRO A 217 -22.39 6.66 10.66
N ARG A 218 -21.65 6.79 11.77
CA ARG A 218 -22.17 6.56 13.14
C ARG A 218 -23.43 7.37 13.46
N HIS A 219 -23.53 8.61 12.99
CA HIS A 219 -24.70 9.48 13.24
C HIS A 219 -25.99 8.96 12.56
N GLN A 220 -25.88 8.20 11.47
CA GLN A 220 -27.04 7.55 10.81
C GLN A 220 -27.37 6.18 11.41
N ARG A 221 -26.51 5.62 12.28
CA ARG A 221 -26.78 4.35 12.97
C ARG A 221 -27.67 4.52 14.19
N HIS A 222 -27.66 5.72 14.79
CA HIS A 222 -28.49 6.06 15.94
C HIS A 222 -29.92 6.40 15.53
N ARG A 223 -30.13 7.16 14.45
CA ARG A 223 -31.49 7.49 13.97
C ARG A 223 -32.36 6.26 13.66
N VAL A 224 -31.80 5.22 13.05
CA VAL A 224 -32.57 3.99 12.74
C VAL A 224 -32.99 3.22 14.00
N ARG A 225 -32.38 3.50 15.15
CA ARG A 225 -32.72 2.86 16.43
C ARG A 225 -33.80 3.62 17.20
N ASP A 226 -34.09 4.87 16.81
CA ASP A 226 -35.10 5.72 17.43
C ASP A 226 -36.42 5.70 16.62
N ASP A 227 -36.44 5.03 15.46
CA ASP A 227 -37.58 4.86 14.55
C ASP A 227 -38.18 3.42 14.57
N LEU A 228 -37.87 2.62 15.61
CA LEU A 228 -38.37 1.26 15.89
C LEU A 228 -38.87 1.19 17.33
#